data_AF-A0A094DXT7-F1
#
_entry.id   AF-A0A094DXT7-F1
#
_cell.length_a   1.000
_cell.length_b   1.000
_cell.length_c   1.000
_cell.angle_alpha   90.00
_cell.angle_beta   90.00
_cell.angle_gamma   90.00
#
_symmetry.space_group_name_H-M   'P 1'
#
loop_
_entity.id
_entity.type
_entity.pdbx_description
1 polymer ?
#
loop_
_entity_poly.entity_id
_entity_poly.type
_entity_poly.pdbx_seq_one_letter_code
_entity_poly.pdbx_strand_id
1 'polypeptide(L)'
;MQVIASFIATAQITIIIAAVEWYCASCQQMKDRLAISGFENDAKGLYKLADQLVPKVPPWLDEYWTSAWNARFSTLRDCCIWAMSNVMKLFRHDRPNTRTAAVLCLNSLCDIQVVTSLAIMIAGLAQVSTMACYHQQLVMSYWYLTLNAFWTAKSGYFIKYGTKKSSWHQWSRKVFVFISVVLNVIFQIMVLPRWQSNDYWDPFQPGHCFISHDRPVDELSYIWVSGEIIYAASLLCLMISGPVRHTSTWKISAAVIKSAIQPIKDCASSICPLLDRDKFNKATWLVHRLLGLILQGIFHLIKWLLWEWMTLWAIGDSKSLLVILLLFGFLGWNTYDIIDAKVSNRHLVTNETTWGFGQVLPVIMLILVVLNIFDVVQEEFESKDLDKKVISRSTLTLEDGRELQALQSPHPSGESETTLPQTNIPWTRRPKPDFGASTGNVASEGDLGEPQLSRRSTRVGNP
;
A
#
# COMPACT_ATOMS: atom_id res chain seq x y z
N MET A 1 14.99 19.74 -21.85
CA MET A 1 14.08 20.14 -20.74
C MET A 1 12.69 19.53 -20.88
N GLN A 2 12.03 19.59 -22.04
CA GLN A 2 10.65 19.10 -22.18
C GLN A 2 10.48 17.61 -21.85
N VAL A 3 11.44 16.76 -22.25
CA VAL A 3 11.40 15.32 -21.95
C VAL A 3 11.56 15.01 -20.48
N ILE A 4 12.56 15.62 -19.85
CA ILE A 4 12.76 15.57 -18.39
C ILE A 4 11.45 15.95 -17.68
N ALA A 5 10.82 17.04 -18.10
CA ALA A 5 9.56 17.50 -17.54
C ALA A 5 8.43 16.48 -17.74
N SER A 6 8.28 15.86 -18.91
CA SER A 6 7.25 14.83 -19.15
C SER A 6 7.43 13.60 -18.26
N PHE A 7 8.67 13.21 -18.00
CA PHE A 7 8.99 12.04 -17.20
C PHE A 7 8.75 12.32 -15.70
N ILE A 8 9.20 13.47 -15.21
CA ILE A 8 8.89 13.96 -13.86
C ILE A 8 7.38 14.09 -13.67
N ALA A 9 6.67 14.66 -14.65
CA ALA A 9 5.22 14.83 -14.59
C ALA A 9 4.50 13.47 -14.47
N THR A 10 4.90 12.47 -15.25
CA THR A 10 4.31 11.12 -15.15
C THR A 10 4.53 10.51 -13.76
N ALA A 11 5.72 10.66 -13.18
CA ALA A 11 6.01 10.18 -11.83
C ALA A 11 5.20 10.93 -10.76
N GLN A 12 5.06 12.26 -10.88
CA GLN A 12 4.22 13.08 -10.01
C GLN A 12 2.75 12.66 -10.07
N ILE A 13 2.21 12.50 -11.27
CA ILE A 13 0.82 12.03 -11.50
C ILE A 13 0.60 10.67 -10.83
N THR A 14 1.57 9.75 -10.97
CA THR A 14 1.50 8.41 -10.37
C THR A 14 1.39 8.47 -8.85
N ILE A 15 2.21 9.31 -8.19
CA ILE A 15 2.20 9.43 -6.73
C ILE A 15 0.95 10.17 -6.24
N ILE A 16 0.49 11.18 -6.96
CA ILE A 16 -0.79 11.86 -6.65
C ILE A 16 -1.93 10.84 -6.68
N ILE A 17 -2.03 10.03 -7.74
CA ILE A 17 -3.06 8.99 -7.86
C ILE A 17 -2.93 7.95 -6.74
N ALA A 18 -1.71 7.53 -6.40
CA ALA A 18 -1.48 6.62 -5.28
C ALA A 18 -1.92 7.21 -3.94
N ALA A 19 -1.69 8.51 -3.71
CA ALA A 19 -2.16 9.21 -2.52
C ALA A 19 -3.69 9.30 -2.46
N VAL A 20 -4.35 9.51 -3.61
CA VAL A 20 -5.81 9.46 -3.72
C VAL A 20 -6.34 8.05 -3.39
N GLU A 21 -5.71 7.00 -3.92
CA GLU A 21 -6.10 5.61 -3.60
C GLU A 21 -5.96 5.33 -2.11
N TRP A 22 -4.81 5.68 -1.53
CA TRP A 22 -4.54 5.51 -0.11
C TRP A 22 -5.57 6.23 0.76
N TYR A 23 -5.90 7.48 0.40
CA TYR A 23 -6.90 8.27 1.10
C TYR A 23 -8.26 7.55 1.07
N CYS A 24 -8.73 7.12 -0.10
CA CYS A 24 -10.00 6.42 -0.22
C CYS A 24 -10.00 5.05 0.50
N ALA A 25 -8.89 4.31 0.44
CA ALA A 25 -8.73 3.05 1.16
C ALA A 25 -8.78 3.24 2.68
N SER A 26 -8.19 4.32 3.17
CA SER A 26 -8.20 4.72 4.57
C SER A 26 -9.60 5.14 5.04
N CYS A 27 -10.35 5.87 4.21
CA CYS A 27 -11.76 6.19 4.44
C CYS A 27 -12.60 4.92 4.61
N GLN A 28 -12.46 3.96 3.70
CA GLN A 28 -13.17 2.69 3.77
C GLN A 28 -12.83 1.92 5.06
N GLN A 29 -11.54 1.81 5.39
CA GLN A 29 -11.11 1.10 6.59
C GLN A 29 -11.62 1.77 7.86
N MET A 30 -11.69 3.09 7.88
CA MET A 30 -12.26 3.84 8.99
C MET A 30 -13.75 3.54 9.15
N LYS A 31 -14.51 3.58 8.05
CA LYS A 31 -15.93 3.24 8.02
C LYS A 31 -16.20 1.81 8.49
N ASP A 32 -15.41 0.84 8.04
CA ASP A 32 -15.51 -0.55 8.48
C ASP A 32 -15.29 -0.69 9.99
N ARG A 33 -14.30 0.03 10.55
CA ARG A 33 -14.03 0.04 11.99
C ARG A 33 -15.17 0.68 12.79
N LEU A 34 -15.71 1.79 12.31
CA LEU A 34 -16.85 2.46 12.94
C LEU A 34 -18.10 1.56 12.92
N ALA A 35 -18.36 0.86 11.82
CA ALA A 35 -19.47 -0.08 11.69
C ALA A 35 -19.37 -1.25 12.69
N ILE A 36 -18.19 -1.86 12.83
CA ILE A 36 -17.96 -2.97 13.78
C ILE A 36 -18.21 -2.53 15.23
N SER A 37 -17.90 -1.27 15.54
CA SER A 37 -18.04 -0.76 16.90
C SER A 37 -19.48 -0.39 17.31
N GLY A 38 -20.45 -0.49 16.39
CA GLY A 38 -21.88 -0.33 16.69
C GLY A 38 -22.29 1.08 17.13
N PHE A 39 -21.52 2.10 16.76
CA PHE A 39 -21.87 3.48 17.11
C PHE A 39 -22.90 4.05 16.13
N GLU A 40 -24.10 4.35 16.61
CA GLU A 40 -25.12 5.08 15.84
C GLU A 40 -24.72 6.53 15.52
N ASN A 41 -23.78 7.10 16.29
CA ASN A 41 -23.29 8.47 16.09
C ASN A 41 -21.80 8.47 15.75
N ASP A 42 -21.50 8.75 14.47
CA ASP A 42 -20.14 8.83 13.92
C ASP A 42 -19.18 9.68 14.76
N ALA A 43 -19.63 10.83 15.28
CA ALA A 43 -18.76 11.74 16.03
C ALA A 43 -18.33 11.12 17.38
N LYS A 44 -19.25 10.42 18.06
CA LYS A 44 -18.94 9.70 19.30
C LYS A 44 -18.05 8.49 19.03
N GLY A 45 -18.29 7.78 17.91
CA GLY A 45 -17.46 6.66 17.50
C GLY A 45 -16.03 7.06 17.19
N LEU A 46 -15.85 8.17 16.47
CA LEU A 46 -14.53 8.75 16.18
C LEU A 46 -13.78 9.14 17.45
N TYR A 47 -14.44 9.81 18.40
CA TYR A 47 -13.81 10.17 19.67
C TYR A 47 -13.37 8.93 20.47
N LYS A 48 -14.22 7.90 20.54
CA LYS A 48 -13.90 6.66 21.25
C LYS A 48 -12.80 5.85 20.57
N LEU A 49 -12.74 5.84 19.24
CA LEU A 49 -11.65 5.24 18.49
C LEU A 49 -10.34 6.01 18.71
N ALA A 50 -10.40 7.35 18.76
CA ALA A 50 -9.23 8.16 19.08
C ALA A 50 -8.73 7.92 20.52
N ASP A 51 -9.63 7.79 21.48
CA ASP A 51 -9.33 7.44 22.88
C ASP A 51 -8.61 6.08 23.02
N GLN A 52 -8.92 5.11 22.14
CA GLN A 52 -8.26 3.81 22.10
C GLN A 52 -6.85 3.85 21.48
N LEU A 53 -6.61 4.77 20.54
CA LEU A 53 -5.34 4.90 19.84
C LEU A 53 -4.32 5.72 20.63
N VAL A 54 -4.76 6.70 21.43
CA VAL A 54 -3.86 7.47 22.29
C VAL A 54 -3.49 6.64 23.51
N PRO A 55 -2.19 6.32 23.73
CA PRO A 55 -1.77 5.49 24.85
C PRO A 55 -2.21 6.10 26.18
N LYS A 56 -2.72 5.25 27.08
CA LYS A 56 -3.08 5.66 28.43
C LYS A 56 -1.80 5.90 29.24
N VAL A 57 -1.84 6.91 30.11
CA VAL A 57 -0.75 7.14 31.07
C VAL A 57 -0.60 5.85 31.91
N PRO A 58 0.62 5.30 32.02
CA PRO A 58 0.85 4.12 32.84
C PRO A 58 0.48 4.38 34.31
N PRO A 59 -0.19 3.43 35.01
CA PRO A 59 -0.65 3.65 36.39
C PRO A 59 0.46 3.99 37.39
N TRP A 60 1.69 3.54 37.15
CA TRP A 60 2.83 3.82 38.02
C TRP A 60 3.31 5.27 37.94
N LEU A 61 2.99 6.00 36.87
CA LEU A 61 3.30 7.43 36.77
C LEU A 61 2.42 8.26 37.72
N ASP A 62 1.19 7.79 37.99
CA ASP A 62 0.28 8.47 38.92
C ASP A 62 0.82 8.51 40.35
N GLU A 63 1.66 7.54 40.74
CA GLU A 63 2.22 7.44 42.09
C GLU A 63 3.41 8.40 42.32
N TYR A 64 4.09 8.83 41.25
CA TYR A 64 5.30 9.64 41.33
C TYR A 64 5.10 11.10 40.95
N TRP A 65 4.04 11.43 40.22
CA TRP A 65 3.85 12.77 39.67
C TRP A 65 2.91 13.61 40.53
N THR A 66 3.28 14.87 40.72
CA THR A 66 2.40 15.82 41.42
C THR A 66 1.09 15.98 40.64
N SER A 67 -0.03 16.19 41.34
CA SER A 67 -1.35 16.44 40.75
C SER A 67 -1.34 17.42 39.55
N ALA A 68 -0.48 18.44 39.57
CA ALA A 68 -0.33 19.41 38.48
C ALA A 68 0.18 18.80 37.16
N TRP A 69 1.07 17.80 37.20
CA TRP A 69 1.57 17.13 36.01
C TRP A 69 0.52 16.19 35.40
N ASN A 70 -0.23 15.48 36.24
CA ASN A 70 -1.34 14.62 35.78
C ASN A 70 -2.41 15.44 35.05
N ALA A 71 -2.75 16.63 35.57
CA ALA A 71 -3.66 17.55 34.90
C ALA A 71 -3.13 17.97 33.51
N ARG A 72 -1.86 18.37 33.40
CA ARG A 72 -1.25 18.76 32.12
C ARG A 72 -1.23 17.63 31.10
N PHE A 73 -0.89 16.41 31.53
CA PHE A 73 -0.88 15.25 30.66
C PHE A 73 -2.28 14.83 30.21
N SER A 74 -3.28 14.94 31.08
CA SER A 74 -4.68 14.75 30.70
C SER A 74 -5.10 15.77 29.64
N THR A 75 -4.79 17.06 29.84
CA THR A 75 -5.11 18.10 28.86
C THR A 75 -4.41 17.87 27.52
N LEU A 76 -3.13 17.48 27.54
CA LEU A 76 -2.39 17.14 26.32
C LEU A 76 -3.03 15.94 25.61
N ARG A 77 -3.41 14.90 26.37
CA ARG A 77 -4.10 13.72 25.85
C ARG A 77 -5.43 14.09 25.20
N ASP A 78 -6.25 14.89 25.87
CA ASP A 78 -7.55 15.34 25.33
C ASP A 78 -7.38 16.19 24.07
N CYS A 79 -6.36 17.05 24.03
CA CYS A 79 -5.97 17.81 22.84
C CYS A 79 -5.57 16.87 21.69
N CYS A 80 -4.76 15.84 21.95
CA CYS A 80 -4.40 14.82 20.96
C CYS A 80 -5.62 14.05 20.45
N ILE A 81 -6.54 13.64 21.33
CA ILE A 81 -7.79 12.96 20.96
C ILE A 81 -8.65 13.87 20.07
N TRP A 82 -8.80 15.14 20.44
CA TRP A 82 -9.54 16.12 19.65
C TRP A 82 -8.89 16.35 18.28
N ALA A 83 -7.58 16.56 18.22
CA ALA A 83 -6.85 16.74 16.97
C ALA A 83 -6.99 15.52 16.07
N MET A 84 -6.81 14.32 16.62
CA MET A 84 -6.95 13.06 15.88
C MET A 84 -8.38 12.84 15.40
N SER A 85 -9.39 13.17 16.21
CA SER A 85 -10.80 13.14 15.79
C SER A 85 -11.06 14.06 14.60
N ASN A 86 -10.50 15.27 14.59
CA ASN A 86 -10.65 16.18 13.44
C ASN A 86 -9.91 15.67 12.19
N VAL A 87 -8.72 15.08 12.34
CA VAL A 87 -8.03 14.40 11.22
C VAL A 87 -8.89 13.24 10.69
N MET A 88 -9.49 12.44 11.58
CA MET A 88 -10.34 11.32 11.18
C MET A 88 -11.64 11.76 10.50
N LYS A 89 -12.17 12.95 10.79
CA LYS A 89 -13.31 13.52 10.06
C LYS A 89 -12.99 13.72 8.57
N LEU A 90 -11.72 13.97 8.21
CA LEU A 90 -11.31 14.03 6.81
C LEU A 90 -11.64 12.72 6.09
N PHE A 91 -11.50 11.59 6.78
CA PHE A 91 -11.74 10.24 6.24
C PHE A 91 -13.17 9.73 6.39
N ARG A 92 -14.12 10.59 6.78
CA ARG A 92 -15.51 10.18 7.08
C ARG A 92 -16.28 9.72 5.84
N HIS A 93 -16.05 10.40 4.71
CA HIS A 93 -16.82 10.15 3.50
C HIS A 93 -16.14 9.11 2.64
N ASP A 94 -16.76 7.94 2.57
CA ASP A 94 -16.38 6.89 1.64
C ASP A 94 -16.58 7.35 0.18
N ARG A 95 -15.60 7.04 -0.67
CA ARG A 95 -15.53 7.43 -2.08
C ARG A 95 -15.17 6.21 -2.93
N PRO A 96 -16.05 5.19 -2.99
CA PRO A 96 -15.72 3.92 -3.62
C PRO A 96 -15.41 4.07 -5.11
N ASN A 97 -16.11 4.96 -5.82
CA ASN A 97 -15.88 5.16 -7.25
C ASN A 97 -14.54 5.85 -7.53
N THR A 98 -14.22 6.92 -6.80
CA THR A 98 -12.92 7.59 -6.88
C THR A 98 -11.79 6.61 -6.58
N ARG A 99 -12.01 5.71 -5.61
CA ARG A 99 -11.06 4.64 -5.34
C ARG A 99 -10.88 3.74 -6.54
N THR A 100 -11.95 3.20 -7.11
CA THR A 100 -11.90 2.33 -8.30
C THR A 100 -11.22 3.02 -9.48
N ALA A 101 -11.53 4.28 -9.74
CA ALA A 101 -10.87 5.06 -10.79
C ALA A 101 -9.37 5.24 -10.53
N ALA A 102 -8.98 5.64 -9.32
CA ALA A 102 -7.56 5.78 -8.94
C ALA A 102 -6.81 4.44 -9.07
N VAL A 103 -7.46 3.37 -8.66
CA VAL A 103 -7.04 1.97 -8.78
C VAL A 103 -6.79 1.65 -10.27
N LEU A 104 -7.74 1.89 -11.17
CA LEU A 104 -7.58 1.60 -12.60
C LEU A 104 -6.48 2.46 -13.25
N CYS A 105 -6.45 3.75 -12.95
CA CYS A 105 -5.41 4.65 -13.44
C CYS A 105 -4.02 4.21 -13.00
N LEU A 106 -3.85 3.83 -11.73
CA LEU A 106 -2.57 3.37 -11.19
C LEU A 106 -2.09 2.08 -11.87
N ASN A 107 -3.02 1.20 -12.23
CA ASN A 107 -2.70 0.00 -13.01
C ASN A 107 -2.13 0.33 -14.37
N SER A 108 -2.79 1.22 -15.12
CA SER A 108 -2.34 1.62 -16.45
C SER A 108 -1.00 2.36 -16.38
N LEU A 109 -0.87 3.31 -15.45
CA LEU A 109 0.37 4.03 -15.18
C LEU A 109 1.53 3.08 -14.87
N CYS A 110 1.29 2.08 -14.02
CA CYS A 110 2.32 1.09 -13.71
C CYS A 110 2.77 0.32 -14.96
N ASP A 111 1.86 -0.08 -15.86
CA ASP A 111 2.24 -0.81 -17.07
C ASP A 111 3.13 0.04 -17.99
N ILE A 112 2.76 1.32 -18.16
CA ILE A 112 3.55 2.29 -18.92
C ILE A 112 4.93 2.48 -18.29
N GLN A 113 4.99 2.64 -16.96
CA GLN A 113 6.25 2.81 -16.23
C GLN A 113 7.14 1.57 -16.29
N VAL A 114 6.56 0.36 -16.26
CA VAL A 114 7.30 -0.90 -16.42
C VAL A 114 7.96 -0.96 -17.80
N VAL A 115 7.20 -0.71 -18.87
CA VAL A 115 7.75 -0.71 -20.24
C VAL A 115 8.83 0.35 -20.38
N THR A 116 8.59 1.54 -19.83
CA THR A 116 9.54 2.65 -19.90
C THR A 116 10.83 2.34 -19.14
N SER A 117 10.74 1.75 -17.94
CA SER A 117 11.90 1.35 -17.15
C SER A 117 12.76 0.30 -17.86
N LEU A 118 12.14 -0.70 -18.51
CA LEU A 118 12.84 -1.73 -19.27
C LEU A 118 13.57 -1.10 -20.46
N ALA A 119 12.92 -0.19 -21.18
CA ALA A 119 13.56 0.51 -22.29
C ALA A 119 14.78 1.32 -21.81
N ILE A 120 14.66 2.04 -20.69
CA ILE A 120 15.76 2.81 -20.09
C ILE A 120 16.92 1.87 -19.70
N MET A 121 16.63 0.76 -19.03
CA MET A 121 17.66 -0.19 -18.59
C MET A 121 18.34 -0.91 -19.76
N ILE A 122 17.58 -1.35 -20.76
CA ILE A 122 18.14 -2.01 -21.95
C ILE A 122 19.05 -1.04 -22.71
N ALA A 123 18.59 0.21 -22.92
CA ALA A 123 19.40 1.23 -23.59
C ALA A 123 20.65 1.59 -22.78
N GLY A 124 20.51 1.74 -21.46
CA GLY A 124 21.62 2.01 -20.55
C GLY A 124 22.66 0.91 -20.56
N LEU A 125 22.24 -0.35 -20.43
CA LEU A 125 23.14 -1.52 -20.46
C LEU A 125 23.82 -1.69 -21.82
N ALA A 126 23.10 -1.49 -22.93
CA ALA A 126 23.67 -1.60 -24.27
C ALA A 126 24.79 -0.59 -24.53
N GLN A 127 24.78 0.54 -23.83
CA GLN A 127 25.75 1.62 -23.99
C GLN A 127 26.62 1.83 -22.75
N VAL A 128 26.57 0.96 -21.74
CA VAL A 128 27.21 1.22 -20.43
C VAL A 128 28.71 1.48 -20.53
N SER A 129 29.40 0.85 -21.49
CA SER A 129 30.84 1.02 -21.74
C SER A 129 31.18 2.33 -22.45
N THR A 130 30.32 2.83 -23.33
CA THR A 130 30.54 4.03 -24.15
C THR A 130 29.89 5.29 -23.57
N MET A 131 28.94 5.12 -22.66
CA MET A 131 28.17 6.19 -22.06
C MET A 131 28.99 6.96 -21.02
N ALA A 132 28.95 8.29 -21.09
CA ALA A 132 29.59 9.17 -20.11
C ALA A 132 28.96 9.03 -18.72
N CYS A 133 29.72 9.35 -17.67
CA CYS A 133 29.29 9.23 -16.28
C CYS A 133 27.97 10.00 -16.00
N TYR A 134 27.86 11.20 -16.58
CA TYR A 134 26.65 12.01 -16.56
C TYR A 134 25.39 11.26 -17.03
N HIS A 135 25.48 10.57 -18.17
CA HIS A 135 24.34 9.85 -18.73
C HIS A 135 24.03 8.59 -17.93
N GLN A 136 25.02 7.94 -17.32
CA GLN A 136 24.81 6.83 -16.39
C GLN A 136 23.99 7.28 -15.17
N GLN A 137 24.31 8.44 -14.60
CA GLN A 137 23.54 9.02 -13.49
C GLN A 137 22.10 9.29 -13.91
N LEU A 138 21.88 9.90 -15.09
CA LEU A 138 20.53 10.14 -15.58
C LEU A 138 19.73 8.85 -15.78
N VAL A 139 20.33 7.81 -16.36
CA VAL A 139 19.69 6.50 -16.52
C VAL A 139 19.23 5.94 -15.17
N MET A 140 20.08 6.02 -14.15
CA MET A 140 19.76 5.63 -12.78
C MET A 140 18.61 6.46 -12.19
N SER A 141 18.72 7.79 -12.21
CA SER A 141 17.70 8.67 -11.62
C SER A 141 16.35 8.54 -12.33
N TYR A 142 16.33 8.35 -13.65
CA TYR A 142 15.09 8.07 -14.37
C TYR A 142 14.49 6.72 -13.96
N TRP A 143 15.31 5.68 -13.81
CA TRP A 143 14.81 4.40 -13.34
C TRP A 143 14.22 4.51 -11.93
N TYR A 144 14.86 5.25 -11.02
CA TYR A 144 14.35 5.48 -9.66
C TYR A 144 12.99 6.19 -9.63
N LEU A 145 12.71 7.08 -10.57
CA LEU A 145 11.36 7.65 -10.70
C LEU A 145 10.32 6.58 -11.10
N THR A 146 10.68 5.60 -11.93
CA THR A 146 9.79 4.48 -12.28
C THR A 146 9.57 3.51 -11.12
N LEU A 147 10.55 3.37 -10.23
CA LEU A 147 10.47 2.51 -9.04
C LEU A 147 9.29 2.88 -8.12
N ASN A 148 8.97 4.17 -8.02
CA ASN A 148 7.79 4.65 -7.29
C ASN A 148 6.49 4.01 -7.81
N ALA A 149 6.37 3.84 -9.13
CA ALA A 149 5.22 3.16 -9.73
C ALA A 149 5.17 1.67 -9.35
N PHE A 150 6.32 1.01 -9.24
CA PHE A 150 6.36 -0.41 -8.86
C PHE A 150 5.96 -0.61 -7.39
N TRP A 151 6.41 0.27 -6.51
CA TRP A 151 6.03 0.26 -5.10
C TRP A 151 4.54 0.52 -4.92
N THR A 152 3.98 1.53 -5.59
CA THR A 152 2.54 1.84 -5.52
C THR A 152 1.69 0.67 -6.06
N ALA A 153 2.04 0.09 -7.21
CA ALA A 153 1.32 -1.05 -7.78
C ALA A 153 1.38 -2.30 -6.90
N LYS A 154 2.52 -2.56 -6.24
CA LYS A 154 2.67 -3.64 -5.27
C LYS A 154 1.72 -3.48 -4.10
N SER A 155 1.62 -2.26 -3.60
CA SER A 155 0.89 -1.92 -2.38
C SER A 155 -0.64 -2.12 -2.54
N GLY A 156 -1.22 -1.74 -3.68
CA GLY A 156 -2.68 -1.68 -3.86
C GLY A 156 -3.35 -2.97 -4.37
N TYR A 157 -2.62 -3.84 -5.08
CA TYR A 157 -3.30 -4.67 -6.11
C TYR A 157 -3.06 -6.17 -6.13
N PHE A 158 -1.89 -6.66 -5.72
CA PHE A 158 -1.62 -8.10 -5.85
C PHE A 158 -2.44 -8.99 -4.91
N ILE A 159 -3.15 -8.39 -3.94
CA ILE A 159 -3.70 -9.11 -2.80
C ILE A 159 -5.24 -9.21 -2.82
N LYS A 160 -5.97 -8.23 -3.40
CA LYS A 160 -7.41 -8.07 -3.13
C LYS A 160 -8.37 -8.45 -4.26
N TYR A 161 -7.95 -8.41 -5.53
CA TYR A 161 -8.83 -8.67 -6.68
C TYR A 161 -8.49 -9.98 -7.40
N GLY A 162 -8.38 -11.06 -6.63
CA GLY A 162 -8.29 -12.44 -7.11
C GLY A 162 -9.60 -12.96 -7.73
N THR A 163 -10.30 -12.14 -8.51
CA THR A 163 -11.32 -12.65 -9.42
C THR A 163 -10.61 -13.43 -10.51
N LYS A 164 -11.03 -14.68 -10.76
CA LYS A 164 -10.36 -15.71 -11.61
C LYS A 164 -9.91 -15.28 -13.02
N LYS A 165 -10.23 -14.07 -13.50
CA LYS A 165 -10.11 -13.65 -14.90
C LYS A 165 -8.83 -12.87 -15.28
N SER A 166 -8.01 -12.40 -14.34
CA SER A 166 -6.82 -11.57 -14.66
C SER A 166 -5.51 -12.04 -13.98
N SER A 167 -5.32 -13.36 -13.86
CA SER A 167 -4.08 -13.90 -13.29
C SER A 167 -2.86 -13.63 -14.20
N TRP A 168 -3.07 -13.64 -15.52
CA TRP A 168 -1.97 -13.52 -16.49
C TRP A 168 -1.38 -12.10 -16.54
N HIS A 169 -2.21 -11.07 -16.60
CA HIS A 169 -1.75 -9.67 -16.64
C HIS A 169 -0.95 -9.29 -15.39
N GLN A 170 -1.44 -9.68 -14.21
CA GLN A 170 -0.74 -9.41 -12.97
C GLN A 170 0.57 -10.21 -12.86
N TRP A 171 0.59 -11.43 -13.39
CA TRP A 171 1.78 -12.25 -13.43
C TRP A 171 2.83 -11.67 -14.38
N SER A 172 2.45 -11.29 -15.60
CA SER A 172 3.37 -10.70 -16.59
C SER A 172 3.95 -9.39 -16.06
N ARG A 173 3.14 -8.53 -15.43
CA ARG A 173 3.63 -7.31 -14.78
C ARG A 173 4.70 -7.62 -13.73
N LYS A 174 4.49 -8.61 -12.85
CA LYS A 174 5.50 -9.01 -11.85
C LYS A 174 6.80 -9.46 -12.51
N VAL A 175 6.70 -10.24 -13.59
CA VAL A 175 7.86 -10.71 -14.35
C VAL A 175 8.63 -9.54 -14.94
N PHE A 176 7.95 -8.60 -15.59
CA PHE A 176 8.59 -7.43 -16.19
C PHE A 176 9.19 -6.46 -15.16
N VAL A 177 8.51 -6.23 -14.02
CA VAL A 177 9.08 -5.48 -12.90
C VAL A 177 10.33 -6.19 -12.36
N PHE A 178 10.27 -7.51 -12.18
CA PHE A 178 11.42 -8.30 -11.72
C PHE A 178 12.60 -8.17 -12.68
N ILE A 179 12.38 -8.34 -13.99
CA ILE A 179 13.42 -8.17 -15.01
C ILE A 179 14.00 -6.75 -14.93
N SER A 180 13.16 -5.72 -14.83
CA SER A 180 13.60 -4.33 -14.73
C SER A 180 14.50 -4.08 -13.52
N VAL A 181 14.12 -4.59 -12.34
CA VAL A 181 14.92 -4.48 -11.12
C VAL A 181 16.24 -5.24 -11.25
N VAL A 182 16.24 -6.45 -11.80
CA VAL A 182 17.48 -7.22 -12.02
C VAL A 182 18.42 -6.49 -12.98
N LEU A 183 17.90 -5.94 -14.09
CA LEU A 183 18.70 -5.16 -15.02
C LEU A 183 19.29 -3.91 -14.35
N ASN A 184 18.53 -3.23 -13.50
CA ASN A 184 19.02 -2.07 -12.75
C ASN A 184 20.11 -2.44 -11.74
N VAL A 185 19.95 -3.54 -11.00
CA VAL A 185 20.99 -4.05 -10.09
C VAL A 185 22.28 -4.37 -10.87
N ILE A 186 22.17 -5.03 -12.03
CA ILE A 186 23.32 -5.30 -12.90
C ILE A 186 23.97 -3.99 -13.36
N PHE A 187 23.16 -3.03 -13.81
CA PHE A 187 23.65 -1.72 -14.25
C PHE A 187 24.41 -0.99 -13.13
N GLN A 188 23.87 -0.98 -11.91
CA GLN A 188 24.54 -0.40 -10.74
C GLN A 188 25.85 -1.10 -10.42
N ILE A 189 25.90 -2.43 -10.43
CA ILE A 189 27.14 -3.17 -10.17
C ILE A 189 28.24 -2.81 -11.18
N MET A 190 27.87 -2.55 -12.44
CA MET A 190 28.83 -2.13 -13.48
C MET A 190 29.29 -0.69 -13.34
N VAL A 191 28.40 0.20 -12.87
CA VAL A 191 28.62 1.64 -12.87
C VAL A 191 29.23 2.14 -11.54
N LEU A 192 28.86 1.55 -10.40
CA LEU A 192 29.33 1.98 -9.08
C LEU A 192 30.86 1.99 -8.93
N PRO A 193 31.62 0.95 -9.36
CA PRO A 193 33.08 1.00 -9.26
C PRO A 193 33.69 2.16 -10.06
N ARG A 194 33.06 2.56 -11.17
CA ARG A 194 33.49 3.71 -11.98
C ARG A 194 33.21 5.03 -11.27
N TRP A 195 32.08 5.14 -10.57
CA TRP A 195 31.75 6.33 -9.77
C TRP A 195 32.67 6.47 -8.55
N GLN A 196 33.10 5.36 -7.97
CA GLN A 196 33.98 5.35 -6.81
C GLN A 196 35.43 5.71 -7.16
N SER A 197 35.87 5.46 -8.40
CA SER A 197 37.13 6.04 -8.85
C SER A 197 37.00 7.57 -8.89
N ASN A 198 37.68 8.23 -7.94
CA ASN A 198 37.64 9.69 -7.70
C ASN A 198 37.84 10.55 -8.96
N ASP A 199 38.42 10.00 -10.01
CA ASP A 199 38.70 10.71 -11.25
C ASP A 199 37.43 11.07 -12.05
N TYR A 200 36.29 10.40 -11.83
CA TYR A 200 35.08 10.62 -12.66
C TYR A 200 34.16 11.76 -12.18
N TRP A 201 34.44 12.36 -11.02
CA TRP A 201 33.68 13.48 -10.44
C TRP A 201 34.42 14.82 -10.60
N ASP A 202 34.66 15.25 -11.84
CA ASP A 202 35.39 16.48 -12.16
C ASP A 202 34.49 17.50 -12.88
N PRO A 203 34.25 18.70 -12.31
CA PRO A 203 33.45 19.74 -12.94
C PRO A 203 34.10 20.38 -14.16
N PHE A 204 35.39 20.16 -14.43
CA PHE A 204 36.12 20.82 -15.50
C PHE A 204 36.42 19.92 -16.71
N GLN A 205 36.32 18.59 -16.56
CA GLN A 205 36.66 17.65 -17.63
C GLN A 205 35.41 17.18 -18.40
N PRO A 206 35.36 17.34 -19.75
CA PRO A 206 34.26 16.83 -20.57
C PRO A 206 34.09 15.31 -20.41
N GLY A 207 32.85 14.84 -20.27
CA GLY A 207 32.54 13.40 -20.09
C GLY A 207 32.53 12.92 -18.63
N HIS A 208 32.96 13.75 -17.69
CA HIS A 208 32.82 13.53 -16.26
C HIS A 208 31.44 13.97 -15.77
N CYS A 209 31.07 13.61 -14.55
CA CYS A 209 29.83 14.04 -13.92
C CYS A 209 30.13 14.94 -12.73
N PHE A 210 29.34 15.97 -12.53
CA PHE A 210 29.38 16.82 -11.34
C PHE A 210 27.99 16.91 -10.74
N ILE A 211 27.83 16.44 -9.50
CA ILE A 211 26.63 16.65 -8.70
C ILE A 211 26.98 17.68 -7.63
N SER A 212 26.17 18.73 -7.53
CA SER A 212 26.53 19.89 -6.69
C SER A 212 26.42 19.58 -5.19
N HIS A 213 25.57 18.63 -4.83
CA HIS A 213 25.25 18.28 -3.44
C HIS A 213 25.76 16.91 -2.98
N ASP A 214 26.40 16.12 -3.84
CA ASP A 214 26.74 14.74 -3.51
C ASP A 214 28.10 14.34 -4.08
N ARG A 215 29.07 14.15 -3.18
CA ARG A 215 30.04 13.06 -3.37
C ARG A 215 29.38 11.88 -2.69
N PRO A 216 28.82 10.91 -3.45
CA PRO A 216 28.12 9.80 -2.82
C PRO A 216 29.09 9.18 -1.82
N VAL A 217 28.74 9.21 -0.54
CA VAL A 217 29.48 8.45 0.46
C VAL A 217 29.34 7.00 0.02
N ASP A 218 30.45 6.33 -0.29
CA ASP A 218 30.50 5.02 -0.97
C ASP A 218 29.50 4.02 -0.40
N GLU A 219 29.21 4.11 0.89
CA GLU A 219 28.31 3.24 1.64
C GLU A 219 26.81 3.40 1.30
N LEU A 220 26.34 4.61 0.97
CA LEU A 220 24.90 4.87 0.77
C LEU A 220 24.37 4.18 -0.49
N SER A 221 25.17 4.13 -1.56
CA SER A 221 24.81 3.47 -2.81
C SER A 221 24.62 1.96 -2.63
N TYR A 222 25.43 1.32 -1.78
CA TYR A 222 25.27 -0.11 -1.48
C TYR A 222 23.98 -0.42 -0.70
N ILE A 223 23.54 0.51 0.16
CA ILE A 223 22.26 0.37 0.86
C ILE A 223 21.11 0.31 -0.16
N TRP A 224 21.13 1.17 -1.18
CA TRP A 224 20.15 1.15 -2.27
C TRP A 224 20.17 -0.15 -3.07
N VAL A 225 21.35 -0.58 -3.54
CA VAL A 225 21.52 -1.87 -4.24
C VAL A 225 21.00 -3.03 -3.38
N SER A 226 21.29 -3.03 -2.07
CA SER A 226 20.83 -4.09 -1.17
C SER A 226 19.30 -4.12 -1.04
N GLY A 227 18.65 -2.96 -0.98
CA GLY A 227 17.20 -2.83 -0.95
C GLY A 227 16.56 -3.38 -2.24
N GLU A 228 17.15 -3.09 -3.39
CA GLU A 228 16.70 -3.59 -4.69
C GLU A 228 16.89 -5.10 -4.84
N ILE A 229 18.00 -5.66 -4.35
CA ILE A 229 18.21 -7.12 -4.32
C ILE A 229 17.14 -7.79 -3.45
N ILE A 230 16.86 -7.23 -2.27
CA ILE A 230 15.77 -7.70 -1.40
C ILE A 230 14.43 -7.61 -2.14
N TYR A 231 14.19 -6.53 -2.88
CA TYR A 231 12.98 -6.35 -3.66
C TYR A 231 12.86 -7.39 -4.79
N ALA A 232 13.92 -7.62 -5.57
CA ALA A 232 13.97 -8.65 -6.61
C ALA A 232 13.74 -10.05 -6.03
N ALA A 233 14.37 -10.38 -4.89
CA ALA A 233 14.16 -11.64 -4.20
C ALA A 233 12.69 -11.79 -3.74
N SER A 234 12.08 -10.71 -3.23
CA SER A 234 10.67 -10.72 -2.83
C SER A 234 9.74 -10.98 -4.03
N LEU A 235 10.01 -10.37 -5.18
CA LEU A 235 9.25 -10.59 -6.42
C LEU A 235 9.43 -12.02 -6.93
N LEU A 236 10.64 -12.56 -6.91
CA LEU A 236 10.93 -13.93 -7.28
C LEU A 236 10.15 -14.92 -6.40
N CYS A 237 10.17 -14.74 -5.08
CA CYS A 237 9.38 -15.55 -4.16
C CYS A 237 7.87 -15.45 -4.45
N LEU A 238 7.36 -14.27 -4.78
CA LEU A 238 5.95 -14.07 -5.14
C LEU A 238 5.59 -14.73 -6.49
N MET A 239 6.51 -14.80 -7.44
CA MET A 239 6.31 -15.50 -8.71
C MET A 239 6.31 -17.02 -8.53
N ILE A 240 7.24 -17.56 -7.73
CA ILE A 240 7.34 -19.00 -7.45
C ILE A 240 6.16 -19.50 -6.61
N SER A 241 5.70 -18.72 -5.63
CA SER A 241 4.62 -19.13 -4.71
C SER A 241 3.24 -19.19 -5.37
N GLY A 242 3.13 -18.74 -6.62
CA GLY A 242 1.88 -18.70 -7.38
C GLY A 242 0.79 -17.84 -6.73
N PRO A 243 -0.45 -17.90 -7.26
CA PRO A 243 -1.58 -17.13 -6.74
C PRO A 243 -2.08 -17.60 -5.36
N VAL A 244 -1.69 -18.80 -4.91
CA VAL A 244 -2.53 -19.57 -3.98
C VAL A 244 -2.32 -19.25 -2.50
N ARG A 245 -1.17 -18.72 -2.04
CA ARG A 245 -1.04 -18.36 -0.60
C ARG A 245 -0.09 -17.18 -0.34
N HIS A 246 -0.55 -15.96 -0.60
CA HIS A 246 0.11 -14.75 -0.06
C HIS A 246 0.20 -14.76 1.49
N THR A 247 -0.66 -15.53 2.17
CA THR A 247 -0.55 -15.75 3.62
C THR A 247 0.68 -16.58 4.01
N SER A 248 1.27 -17.38 3.11
CA SER A 248 2.51 -18.13 3.42
C SER A 248 3.75 -17.26 3.30
N THR A 249 3.83 -16.35 2.33
CA THR A 249 4.95 -15.39 2.23
C THR A 249 4.99 -14.47 3.44
N TRP A 250 3.83 -14.02 3.94
CA TRP A 250 3.73 -13.32 5.22
C TRP A 250 4.28 -14.13 6.40
N LYS A 251 3.95 -15.42 6.47
CA LYS A 251 4.47 -16.29 7.54
C LYS A 251 5.97 -16.52 7.42
N ILE A 252 6.50 -16.63 6.21
CA ILE A 252 7.93 -16.81 5.95
C ILE A 252 8.69 -15.53 6.30
N SER A 253 8.26 -14.36 5.80
CA SER A 253 8.87 -13.07 6.14
C SER A 253 8.78 -12.78 7.63
N ALA A 254 7.63 -13.04 8.26
CA ALA A 254 7.48 -12.89 9.71
C ALA A 254 8.37 -13.87 10.49
N ALA A 255 8.58 -15.10 9.99
CA ALA A 255 9.48 -16.06 10.61
C ALA A 255 10.96 -15.64 10.49
N VAL A 256 11.39 -15.15 9.33
CA VAL A 256 12.74 -14.62 9.11
C VAL A 256 12.99 -13.39 9.97
N ILE A 257 12.03 -12.46 10.04
CA ILE A 257 12.13 -11.28 10.89
C ILE A 257 12.15 -11.69 12.36
N LYS A 258 11.32 -12.68 12.75
CA LYS A 258 11.32 -13.21 14.12
C LYS A 258 12.65 -13.85 14.47
N SER A 259 13.27 -14.61 13.56
CA SER A 259 14.59 -15.22 13.81
C SER A 259 15.70 -14.16 13.89
N ALA A 260 15.67 -13.13 13.04
CA ALA A 260 16.64 -12.03 13.08
C ALA A 260 16.52 -11.18 14.37
N ILE A 261 15.30 -11.04 14.91
CA ILE A 261 15.04 -10.30 16.15
C ILE A 261 15.34 -11.13 17.40
N GLN A 262 15.34 -12.46 17.30
CA GLN A 262 15.47 -13.35 18.45
C GLN A 262 16.76 -13.12 19.26
N PRO A 263 17.97 -13.05 18.66
CA PRO A 263 19.21 -12.78 19.39
C PRO A 263 19.17 -11.47 20.17
N ILE A 264 18.48 -10.47 19.62
CA ILE A 264 18.38 -9.15 20.23
C ILE A 264 17.39 -9.17 21.40
N LYS A 265 16.28 -9.91 21.26
CA LYS A 265 15.35 -10.15 22.37
C LYS A 265 16.04 -10.90 23.51
N ASP A 266 16.86 -11.88 23.19
CA ASP A 266 17.61 -12.67 24.16
C ASP A 266 18.64 -11.78 24.88
N CYS A 267 19.35 -10.91 24.15
CA CYS A 267 20.24 -9.89 24.72
C CYS A 267 19.50 -8.93 25.66
N ALA A 268 18.36 -8.37 25.24
CA ALA A 268 17.55 -7.47 26.07
C ALA A 268 17.05 -8.16 27.35
N SER A 269 16.64 -9.43 27.26
CA SER A 269 16.21 -10.22 28.41
C SER A 269 17.34 -10.52 29.40
N SER A 270 18.58 -10.59 28.91
CA SER A 270 19.79 -10.80 29.73
C SER A 270 20.22 -9.54 30.48
N ILE A 271 19.84 -8.36 29.99
CA ILE A 271 20.11 -7.07 30.65
C ILE A 271 19.08 -6.79 31.78
N CYS A 272 17.85 -7.29 31.66
CA CYS A 272 16.80 -7.12 32.67
C CYS A 272 17.15 -7.57 34.10
N PRO A 273 17.80 -8.72 34.35
CA PRO A 273 18.17 -9.13 35.72
C PRO A 273 19.27 -8.28 36.35
N LEU A 274 20.01 -7.47 35.57
CA LEU A 274 21.00 -6.52 36.11
C LEU A 274 20.35 -5.28 36.74
N LEU A 275 19.03 -5.13 36.60
CA LEU A 275 18.22 -4.03 37.14
C LEU A 275 17.52 -4.37 38.47
N ASP A 276 18.04 -5.37 39.18
CA ASP A 276 17.46 -5.81 40.45
C ASP A 276 17.49 -4.68 41.50
N ARG A 277 16.32 -4.37 42.05
CA ARG A 277 16.07 -3.20 42.90
C ARG A 277 16.84 -3.25 44.21
N ASP A 278 17.07 -4.47 44.70
CA ASP A 278 17.58 -4.69 46.06
C ASP A 278 19.09 -4.45 46.18
N LYS A 279 19.81 -4.31 45.05
CA LYS A 279 21.28 -4.17 45.04
C LYS A 279 21.78 -2.74 44.86
N PHE A 280 20.91 -1.78 44.55
CA PHE A 280 21.31 -0.43 44.18
C PHE A 280 20.69 0.63 45.08
N ASN A 281 21.48 1.66 45.42
CA ASN A 281 20.95 2.89 45.99
C ASN A 281 19.90 3.50 45.05
N LYS A 282 18.86 4.13 45.61
CA LYS A 282 17.69 4.64 44.87
C LYS A 282 18.05 5.50 43.65
N ALA A 283 19.09 6.33 43.76
CA ALA A 283 19.58 7.17 42.66
C ALA A 283 20.23 6.35 41.54
N THR A 284 21.11 5.41 41.87
CA THR A 284 21.78 4.53 40.90
C THR A 284 20.78 3.61 40.20
N TRP A 285 19.78 3.11 40.93
CA TRP A 285 18.68 2.34 40.37
C TRP A 285 17.87 3.14 39.35
N LEU A 286 17.56 4.41 39.65
CA LEU A 286 16.85 5.30 38.73
C LEU A 286 17.62 5.51 37.43
N VAL A 287 18.94 5.77 37.52
CA VAL A 287 19.80 5.96 36.33
C VAL A 287 19.86 4.69 35.48
N HIS A 288 20.05 3.52 36.09
CA HIS A 288 20.05 2.25 35.35
C HIS A 288 18.69 1.98 34.71
N ARG A 289 17.58 2.30 35.41
CA ARG A 289 16.23 2.12 34.87
C ARG A 289 15.97 3.04 33.68
N LEU A 290 16.38 4.30 33.76
CA LEU A 290 16.30 5.24 32.65
C LEU A 290 17.15 4.76 31.46
N LEU A 291 18.38 4.32 31.70
CA LEU A 291 19.25 3.77 30.66
C LEU A 291 18.62 2.53 30.02
N GLY A 292 18.06 1.61 30.82
CA GLY A 292 17.34 0.43 30.32
C GLY A 292 16.13 0.79 29.47
N LEU A 293 15.35 1.81 29.86
CA LEU A 293 14.23 2.32 29.07
C LEU A 293 14.70 2.96 27.76
N ILE A 294 15.80 3.71 27.77
CA ILE A 294 16.41 4.30 26.57
C ILE A 294 16.87 3.19 25.63
N LEU A 295 17.61 2.20 26.12
CA LEU A 295 18.08 1.07 25.33
C LEU A 295 16.92 0.25 24.76
N GLN A 296 15.90 -0.02 25.56
CA GLN A 296 14.68 -0.69 25.10
C GLN A 296 13.95 0.14 24.04
N GLY A 297 13.89 1.47 24.21
CA GLY A 297 13.33 2.41 23.23
C GLY A 297 14.10 2.38 21.91
N ILE A 298 15.43 2.47 21.95
CA ILE A 298 16.32 2.35 20.79
C ILE A 298 16.12 1.00 20.10
N PHE A 299 16.00 -0.08 20.86
CA PHE A 299 15.76 -1.41 20.30
C PHE A 299 14.41 -1.49 19.59
N HIS A 300 13.34 -0.99 20.20
CA HIS A 300 12.03 -0.92 19.56
C HIS A 300 12.06 -0.04 18.30
N LEU A 301 12.81 1.06 18.32
CA LEU A 301 13.00 1.93 17.17
C LEU A 301 13.73 1.21 16.04
N ILE A 302 14.85 0.53 16.29
CA ILE A 302 15.59 -0.24 15.29
C ILE A 302 14.71 -1.34 14.70
N LYS A 303 14.00 -2.09 15.54
CA LYS A 303 13.05 -3.11 15.09
C LYS A 303 11.98 -2.51 14.20
N TRP A 304 11.43 -1.36 14.57
CA TRP A 304 10.43 -0.66 13.78
C TRP A 304 11.01 -0.17 12.46
N LEU A 305 12.19 0.45 12.46
CA LEU A 305 12.87 0.90 11.23
C LEU A 305 13.20 -0.26 10.28
N LEU A 306 13.68 -1.40 10.80
CA LEU A 306 13.90 -2.60 9.98
C LEU A 306 12.60 -3.15 9.42
N TRP A 307 11.51 -3.10 10.20
CA TRP A 307 10.20 -3.50 9.72
C TRP A 307 9.69 -2.57 8.61
N GLU A 308 9.81 -1.26 8.77
CA GLU A 308 9.44 -0.28 7.74
C GLU A 308 10.32 -0.41 6.50
N TRP A 309 11.63 -0.65 6.66
CA TRP A 309 12.56 -0.91 5.56
C TRP A 309 12.15 -2.15 4.77
N MET A 310 11.88 -3.27 5.45
CA MET A 310 11.37 -4.48 4.82
C MET A 310 9.97 -4.26 4.22
N THR A 311 9.16 -3.39 4.81
CA THR A 311 7.85 -3.03 4.29
C THR A 311 7.97 -2.23 3.00
N LEU A 312 8.90 -1.29 2.94
CA LEU A 312 9.18 -0.50 1.74
C LEU A 312 9.68 -1.40 0.59
N TRP A 313 10.70 -2.22 0.84
CA TRP A 313 11.35 -3.02 -0.22
C TRP A 313 10.66 -4.35 -0.51
N ALA A 314 10.34 -5.15 0.51
CA ALA A 314 9.93 -6.55 0.33
C ALA A 314 8.42 -6.78 0.41
N ILE A 315 7.69 -6.08 1.26
CA ILE A 315 6.29 -6.42 1.56
C ILE A 315 5.32 -5.53 0.77
N GLY A 316 5.55 -4.23 0.76
CA GLY A 316 4.61 -3.20 0.30
C GLY A 316 3.38 -3.12 1.20
N ASP A 317 3.21 -2.02 1.93
CA ASP A 317 1.95 -1.72 2.63
C ASP A 317 1.29 -0.49 2.02
N SER A 318 0.19 -0.70 1.29
CA SER A 318 -0.58 0.43 0.73
C SER A 318 -1.20 1.27 1.80
N LYS A 319 -1.40 0.75 3.02
CA LYS A 319 -2.14 1.44 4.07
C LYS A 319 -1.25 2.34 4.92
N SER A 320 0.07 2.16 4.83
CA SER A 320 1.01 2.95 5.61
C SER A 320 1.12 4.36 5.04
N LEU A 321 0.63 5.36 5.80
CA LEU A 321 0.85 6.78 5.48
C LEU A 321 2.34 7.08 5.33
N LEU A 322 3.19 6.46 6.15
CA LEU A 322 4.63 6.63 6.09
C LEU A 322 5.18 6.24 4.71
N VAL A 323 4.73 5.11 4.15
CA VAL A 323 5.14 4.68 2.81
C VAL A 323 4.74 5.71 1.76
N ILE A 324 3.51 6.25 1.81
CA ILE A 324 3.08 7.31 0.88
C ILE A 324 3.92 8.58 1.03
N LEU A 325 4.22 9.00 2.26
CA LEU A 325 5.08 10.16 2.52
C LEU A 325 6.52 9.92 2.02
N LEU A 326 7.05 8.70 2.21
CA LEU A 326 8.35 8.30 1.67
C LEU A 326 8.36 8.34 0.14
N LEU A 327 7.28 7.92 -0.53
CA LEU A 327 7.16 8.02 -1.99
C LEU A 327 7.22 9.48 -2.47
N PHE A 328 6.55 10.41 -1.79
CA PHE A 328 6.67 11.84 -2.08
C PHE A 328 8.09 12.36 -1.83
N GLY A 329 8.72 11.93 -0.74
CA GLY A 329 10.11 12.25 -0.43
C GLY A 329 11.07 11.79 -1.54
N PHE A 330 10.96 10.52 -1.95
CA PHE A 330 11.78 9.95 -3.02
C PHE A 330 11.50 10.58 -4.38
N LEU A 331 10.25 10.91 -4.70
CA LEU A 331 9.93 11.67 -5.90
C LEU A 331 10.58 13.04 -5.90
N GLY A 332 10.50 13.77 -4.78
CA GLY A 332 11.14 15.07 -4.62
C GLY A 332 12.66 14.96 -4.78
N TRP A 333 13.26 13.99 -4.10
CA TRP A 333 14.69 13.72 -4.15
C TRP A 333 15.18 13.34 -5.56
N ASN A 334 14.56 12.35 -6.20
CA ASN A 334 14.93 11.91 -7.55
C ASN A 334 14.70 13.01 -8.60
N THR A 335 13.65 13.81 -8.44
CA THR A 335 13.40 14.98 -9.29
C THR A 335 14.50 16.01 -9.15
N TYR A 336 14.90 16.29 -7.90
CA TYR A 336 15.99 17.19 -7.60
C TYR A 336 17.31 16.68 -8.20
N ASP A 337 17.65 15.41 -8.03
CA ASP A 337 18.86 14.81 -8.61
C ASP A 337 18.91 14.92 -10.13
N ILE A 338 17.79 14.72 -10.83
CA ILE A 338 17.72 14.88 -12.30
C ILE A 338 17.94 16.34 -12.70
N ILE A 339 17.31 17.28 -11.99
CA ILE A 339 17.43 18.71 -12.27
C ILE A 339 18.85 19.17 -11.97
N ASP A 340 19.42 18.81 -10.82
CA ASP A 340 20.78 19.16 -10.45
C ASP A 340 21.78 18.58 -11.43
N ALA A 341 21.73 17.26 -11.72
CA ALA A 341 22.59 16.65 -12.71
C ALA A 341 22.49 17.40 -14.06
N LYS A 342 21.29 17.79 -14.48
CA LYS A 342 21.11 18.54 -15.73
C LYS A 342 21.72 19.94 -15.70
N VAL A 343 21.45 20.70 -14.64
CA VAL A 343 21.87 22.10 -14.51
C VAL A 343 23.37 22.18 -14.29
N SER A 344 23.90 21.37 -13.39
CA SER A 344 25.29 21.35 -12.95
C SER A 344 26.25 20.83 -14.03
N ASN A 345 25.77 20.02 -14.99
CA ASN A 345 26.59 19.48 -16.09
C ASN A 345 26.35 20.17 -17.43
N ARG A 346 25.61 21.30 -17.48
CA ARG A 346 25.24 21.95 -18.74
C ARG A 346 26.44 22.32 -19.62
N HIS A 347 27.57 22.66 -19.02
CA HIS A 347 28.82 22.99 -19.74
C HIS A 347 29.64 21.77 -20.16
N LEU A 348 29.38 20.59 -19.58
CA LEU A 348 30.12 19.36 -19.86
C LEU A 348 29.51 18.56 -21.01
N VAL A 349 28.26 18.83 -21.39
CA VAL A 349 27.56 18.10 -22.44
C VAL A 349 27.45 18.94 -23.71
N THR A 350 28.20 18.54 -24.74
CA THR A 350 28.09 19.12 -26.08
C THR A 350 26.98 18.42 -26.86
N ASN A 351 26.03 19.20 -27.40
CA ASN A 351 24.96 18.77 -28.32
C ASN A 351 23.78 17.95 -27.75
N GLU A 352 23.06 18.49 -26.76
CA GLU A 352 21.76 17.92 -26.32
C GLU A 352 20.52 18.60 -26.92
N THR A 353 20.70 19.50 -27.88
CA THR A 353 19.61 20.29 -28.46
C THR A 353 18.76 19.51 -29.47
N THR A 354 19.29 18.41 -30.02
CA THR A 354 18.56 17.56 -30.96
C THR A 354 17.68 16.56 -30.23
N TRP A 355 16.42 16.47 -30.66
CA TRP A 355 15.50 15.46 -30.13
C TRP A 355 15.93 14.08 -30.60
N GLY A 356 16.44 13.28 -29.66
CA GLY A 356 16.68 11.87 -29.90
C GLY A 356 15.37 11.08 -29.95
N PHE A 357 15.40 9.88 -30.52
CA PHE A 357 14.29 8.93 -30.45
C PHE A 357 13.83 8.68 -29.00
N GLY A 358 14.78 8.57 -28.06
CA GLY A 358 14.50 8.43 -26.62
C GLY A 358 13.83 9.65 -25.97
N GLN A 359 13.77 10.79 -26.67
CA GLN A 359 13.11 12.01 -26.21
C GLN A 359 11.64 12.11 -26.64
N VAL A 360 11.31 11.57 -27.82
CA VAL A 360 9.92 11.55 -28.34
C VAL A 360 9.07 10.51 -27.61
N LEU A 361 9.67 9.36 -27.27
CA LEU A 361 8.96 8.25 -26.63
C LEU A 361 8.27 8.64 -25.30
N PRO A 362 8.92 9.33 -24.34
CA PRO A 362 8.26 9.75 -23.10
C PRO A 362 7.09 10.73 -23.31
N VAL A 363 7.15 11.58 -24.34
CA VAL A 363 6.06 12.50 -24.67
C VAL A 363 4.84 11.72 -25.19
N ILE A 364 5.06 10.75 -26.07
CA ILE A 364 3.98 9.86 -26.55
C ILE A 364 3.41 9.04 -25.38
N MET A 365 4.26 8.53 -24.50
CA MET A 365 3.83 7.80 -23.30
C MET A 365 2.99 8.68 -22.37
N LEU A 366 3.35 9.96 -22.18
CA LEU A 366 2.54 10.90 -21.42
C LEU A 366 1.15 11.11 -22.05
N ILE A 367 1.07 11.20 -23.37
CA ILE A 367 -0.22 11.28 -24.08
C ILE A 367 -1.05 10.01 -23.82
N LEU A 368 -0.44 8.82 -23.91
CA LEU A 368 -1.12 7.55 -23.60
C LEU A 368 -1.63 7.50 -22.15
N VAL A 369 -0.87 8.02 -21.19
CA VAL A 369 -1.32 8.16 -19.80
C VAL A 369 -2.58 9.01 -19.71
N VAL A 370 -2.58 10.18 -20.35
CA VAL A 370 -3.72 11.11 -20.33
C VAL A 370 -4.95 10.46 -20.98
N LEU A 371 -4.79 9.79 -22.12
CA LEU A 371 -5.88 9.07 -22.79
C LEU A 371 -6.45 7.95 -21.93
N ASN A 372 -5.59 7.14 -21.30
CA ASN A 372 -6.05 6.07 -20.40
C ASN A 372 -6.82 6.62 -19.18
N ILE A 373 -6.44 7.79 -18.65
CA ILE A 373 -7.19 8.45 -17.58
C ILE A 373 -8.58 8.88 -18.09
N PHE A 374 -8.66 9.44 -19.31
CA PHE A 374 -9.93 9.80 -19.92
C PHE A 374 -10.83 8.57 -20.15
N ASP A 375 -10.29 7.46 -20.63
CA ASP A 375 -11.04 6.22 -20.86
C ASP A 375 -11.63 5.68 -19.55
N VAL A 376 -10.85 5.66 -18.46
CA VAL A 376 -11.33 5.25 -17.12
C VAL A 376 -12.44 6.16 -16.61
N VAL A 377 -12.29 7.47 -16.81
CA VAL A 377 -13.31 8.45 -16.41
C VAL A 377 -14.59 8.27 -17.23
N GLN A 378 -14.46 8.01 -18.52
CA GLN A 378 -15.60 7.76 -19.41
C GLN A 378 -16.36 6.47 -19.01
N GLU A 379 -15.66 5.37 -18.73
CA GLU A 379 -16.26 4.11 -18.27
C GLU A 379 -17.05 4.31 -16.95
N GLU A 380 -16.55 5.17 -16.04
CA GLU A 380 -17.26 5.53 -14.82
C GLU A 380 -18.53 6.36 -15.09
N PHE A 381 -18.52 7.24 -16.09
CA PHE A 381 -19.72 7.98 -16.48
C PHE A 381 -20.78 7.07 -17.12
N GLU A 382 -20.37 6.18 -18.01
CA GLU A 382 -21.26 5.24 -18.68
C GLU A 382 -21.91 4.25 -17.70
N SER A 383 -21.15 3.74 -16.72
CA SER A 383 -21.69 2.84 -15.68
C SER A 383 -22.75 3.53 -14.80
N LYS A 384 -22.54 4.79 -14.41
CA LYS A 384 -23.56 5.57 -13.65
C LYS A 384 -24.84 5.79 -14.45
N ASP A 385 -24.74 5.99 -15.76
CA ASP A 385 -25.91 6.18 -16.60
C ASP A 385 -26.69 4.88 -16.80
N LEU A 386 -25.99 3.74 -16.87
CA LEU A 386 -26.63 2.42 -16.88
C LEU A 386 -27.40 2.16 -15.57
N ASP A 387 -26.79 2.42 -14.41
CA ASP A 387 -27.45 2.25 -13.11
C ASP A 387 -28.71 3.11 -12.98
N LYS A 388 -28.65 4.38 -13.42
CA LYS A 388 -29.82 5.26 -13.47
C LYS A 388 -30.92 4.71 -14.38
N LYS A 389 -30.57 4.18 -15.56
CA LYS A 389 -31.53 3.57 -16.48
C LYS A 389 -32.17 2.31 -15.90
N VAL A 390 -31.39 1.48 -15.20
CA VAL A 390 -31.89 0.27 -14.53
C VAL A 390 -32.87 0.64 -13.40
N ILE A 391 -32.52 1.61 -12.55
CA ILE A 391 -33.39 2.08 -11.47
C ILE A 391 -34.68 2.70 -12.03
N SER A 392 -34.58 3.51 -13.10
CA SER A 392 -35.73 4.13 -13.76
C SER A 392 -36.66 3.07 -14.38
N ARG A 393 -36.11 2.01 -14.98
CA ARG A 393 -36.90 0.91 -15.52
C ARG A 393 -37.56 0.09 -14.41
N SER A 394 -36.86 -0.18 -13.30
CA SER A 394 -37.43 -0.89 -12.15
C SER A 394 -38.55 -0.11 -11.45
N THR A 395 -38.44 1.22 -11.38
CA THR A 395 -39.49 2.08 -10.82
C THR A 395 -40.72 2.13 -11.72
N LEU A 396 -40.55 2.27 -13.04
CA LEU A 396 -41.64 2.16 -14.01
C LEU A 396 -42.38 0.81 -13.92
N THR A 397 -41.65 -0.31 -13.84
CA THR A 397 -42.29 -1.63 -13.70
C THR A 397 -43.05 -1.83 -12.38
N LEU A 398 -42.65 -1.14 -11.31
CA LEU A 398 -43.34 -1.19 -10.02
C LEU A 398 -44.60 -0.31 -10.01
N GLU A 399 -44.57 0.83 -10.70
CA GLU A 399 -45.77 1.68 -10.89
C GLU A 399 -46.80 0.99 -11.79
N ASP A 400 -46.39 0.44 -12.94
CA ASP A 400 -47.29 -0.33 -13.82
C ASP A 400 -47.90 -1.53 -13.08
N GLY A 401 -47.11 -2.22 -12.25
CA GLY A 401 -47.58 -3.32 -11.41
C GLY A 401 -48.62 -2.88 -10.36
N ARG A 402 -48.45 -1.69 -9.75
CA ARG A 402 -49.41 -1.14 -8.79
C ARG A 402 -50.71 -0.69 -9.47
N GLU A 403 -50.64 -0.09 -10.66
CA GLU A 403 -51.83 0.29 -11.41
C GLU A 403 -52.66 -0.94 -11.83
N LEU A 404 -52.00 -2.01 -12.30
CA LEU A 404 -52.67 -3.27 -12.61
C LEU A 404 -53.30 -3.92 -11.37
N GLN A 405 -52.65 -3.83 -10.21
CA GLN A 405 -53.17 -4.38 -8.96
C GLN A 405 -54.33 -3.52 -8.41
N ALA A 406 -54.31 -2.21 -8.62
CA ALA A 406 -55.42 -1.31 -8.30
C ALA A 406 -56.65 -1.58 -9.19
N LEU A 407 -56.45 -1.97 -10.46
CA LEU A 407 -57.55 -2.36 -11.36
C LEU A 407 -58.13 -3.76 -11.05
N GLN A 408 -57.36 -4.65 -10.40
CA GLN A 408 -57.82 -5.99 -10.01
C GLN A 408 -58.39 -6.08 -8.60
N SER A 409 -58.39 -4.99 -7.83
CA SER A 409 -59.07 -4.92 -6.53
C SER A 409 -60.59 -5.06 -6.75
N PRO A 410 -61.23 -6.16 -6.32
CA PRO A 410 -62.67 -6.34 -6.48
C PRO A 410 -63.40 -5.29 -5.65
N HIS A 411 -64.31 -4.58 -6.31
CA HIS A 411 -65.20 -3.61 -5.71
C HIS A 411 -65.87 -4.22 -4.48
N PRO A 412 -65.77 -3.63 -3.27
CA PRO A 412 -66.50 -4.12 -2.11
C PRO A 412 -67.99 -3.89 -2.34
N SER A 413 -68.70 -4.94 -2.71
CA SER A 413 -70.16 -4.99 -2.62
C SER A 413 -70.53 -4.87 -1.14
N GLY A 414 -71.25 -3.80 -0.81
CA GLY A 414 -71.57 -3.43 0.56
C GLY A 414 -72.25 -4.54 1.34
N GLU A 415 -71.70 -4.84 2.52
CA GLU A 415 -72.36 -5.60 3.56
C GLU A 415 -72.47 -4.73 4.80
N SER A 416 -73.71 -4.67 5.31
CA SER A 416 -74.16 -3.81 6.39
C SER A 416 -73.39 -3.99 7.69
N GLU A 417 -73.04 -2.83 8.23
CA GLU A 417 -72.58 -2.54 9.56
C GLU A 417 -73.48 -3.17 10.63
N THR A 418 -72.98 -4.17 11.36
CA THR A 418 -73.56 -4.63 12.61
C THR A 418 -72.51 -4.49 13.72
N THR A 419 -72.69 -3.46 14.53
CA THR A 419 -71.98 -3.18 15.78
C THR A 419 -72.00 -4.38 16.73
N LEU A 420 -70.82 -4.88 17.09
CA LEU A 420 -70.60 -5.77 18.23
C LEU A 420 -69.63 -5.11 19.24
N PRO A 421 -69.78 -5.42 20.54
CA PRO A 421 -69.18 -4.64 21.62
C PRO A 421 -67.71 -4.99 21.84
N GLN A 422 -66.93 -3.97 22.19
CA GLN A 422 -65.55 -4.08 22.67
C GLN A 422 -65.49 -4.94 23.94
N THR A 423 -64.84 -6.10 23.84
CA THR A 423 -64.35 -6.85 25.01
C THR A 423 -62.88 -6.58 25.23
N ASN A 424 -62.58 -5.97 26.37
CA ASN A 424 -61.25 -5.78 26.90
C ASN A 424 -60.57 -7.14 27.16
N ILE A 425 -59.50 -7.44 26.42
CA ILE A 425 -58.62 -8.58 26.68
C ILE A 425 -57.37 -8.05 27.41
N PRO A 426 -56.98 -8.62 28.57
CA PRO A 426 -55.78 -8.20 29.28
C PRO A 426 -54.52 -8.67 28.55
N TRP A 427 -53.52 -7.80 28.50
CA TRP A 427 -52.17 -8.08 28.00
C TRP A 427 -51.50 -9.19 28.82
N THR A 428 -51.50 -10.42 28.31
CA THR A 428 -50.63 -11.49 28.79
C THR A 428 -49.22 -11.31 28.23
N ARG A 429 -48.24 -11.30 29.14
CA ARG A 429 -46.81 -11.26 28.86
C ARG A 429 -46.42 -12.36 27.88
N ARG A 430 -45.70 -11.99 26.81
CA ARG A 430 -44.99 -12.96 25.97
C ARG A 430 -43.90 -13.67 26.79
N PRO A 431 -43.77 -14.99 26.72
CA PRO A 431 -42.61 -15.68 27.24
C PRO A 431 -41.38 -15.37 26.38
N LYS A 432 -40.23 -15.21 27.04
CA LYS A 432 -38.90 -15.18 26.41
C LYS A 432 -38.65 -16.50 25.67
N PRO A 433 -38.01 -16.49 24.50
CA PRO A 433 -37.51 -17.71 23.90
C PRO A 433 -36.26 -18.16 24.69
N ASP A 434 -36.36 -19.33 25.31
CA ASP A 434 -35.22 -20.05 25.87
C ASP A 434 -34.35 -20.58 24.72
N PHE A 435 -33.11 -20.11 24.65
CA PHE A 435 -32.06 -20.71 23.82
C PHE A 435 -31.60 -22.02 24.47
N GLY A 436 -32.27 -23.12 24.12
CA GLY A 436 -31.79 -24.47 24.38
C GLY A 436 -30.67 -24.83 23.40
N ALA A 437 -29.45 -24.99 23.91
CA ALA A 437 -28.33 -25.57 23.19
C ALA A 437 -28.60 -27.07 22.95
N SER A 438 -28.87 -27.42 21.69
CA SER A 438 -28.95 -28.80 21.20
C SER A 438 -27.76 -29.04 20.25
N THR A 439 -26.78 -29.80 20.72
CA THR A 439 -25.71 -30.36 19.91
C THR A 439 -26.26 -31.55 19.12
N GLY A 440 -26.73 -31.30 17.90
CA GLY A 440 -27.12 -32.32 16.93
C GLY A 440 -25.98 -32.61 15.96
N ASN A 441 -25.29 -33.73 16.16
CA ASN A 441 -24.47 -34.38 15.13
C ASN A 441 -25.37 -34.75 13.94
N VAL A 442 -25.05 -34.24 12.76
CA VAL A 442 -25.59 -34.73 11.50
C VAL A 442 -24.41 -35.20 10.65
N ALA A 443 -24.28 -36.52 10.57
CA ALA A 443 -23.56 -37.19 9.50
C ALA A 443 -24.32 -36.93 8.19
N SER A 444 -23.63 -36.42 7.18
CA SER A 444 -24.11 -36.41 5.81
C SER A 444 -23.22 -37.32 4.97
N GLU A 445 -23.72 -38.54 4.77
CA GLU A 445 -23.50 -39.29 3.53
C GLU A 445 -23.97 -38.44 2.35
N GLY A 446 -23.17 -38.44 1.29
CA GLY A 446 -23.38 -37.61 0.11
C GLY A 446 -22.40 -38.02 -0.97
N ASP A 447 -22.54 -39.27 -1.37
CA ASP A 447 -22.03 -39.89 -2.58
C ASP A 447 -22.29 -39.01 -3.80
N LEU A 448 -21.28 -38.81 -4.68
CA LEU A 448 -21.40 -38.47 -6.10
C LEU A 448 -20.00 -38.20 -6.72
N GLY A 449 -19.52 -39.18 -7.49
CA GLY A 449 -18.90 -38.93 -8.79
C GLY A 449 -17.38 -38.80 -8.88
N GLU A 450 -16.68 -39.94 -8.88
CA GLU A 450 -15.35 -40.04 -9.51
C GLU A 450 -15.46 -40.02 -11.04
N PRO A 451 -14.60 -39.27 -11.76
CA PRO A 451 -14.29 -39.56 -13.15
C PRO A 451 -13.05 -40.47 -13.23
N GLN A 452 -13.29 -41.71 -13.65
CA GLN A 452 -12.29 -42.69 -14.11
C GLN A 452 -11.44 -42.09 -15.24
N LEU A 453 -10.17 -41.79 -14.94
CA LEU A 453 -9.16 -41.47 -15.96
C LEU A 453 -8.29 -42.70 -16.22
N SER A 454 -8.64 -43.33 -17.34
CA SER A 454 -7.97 -44.41 -18.06
C SER A 454 -6.43 -44.31 -18.03
N ARG A 455 -5.82 -45.32 -17.41
CA ARG A 455 -4.38 -45.60 -17.42
C ARG A 455 -4.04 -46.32 -18.73
N ARG A 456 -3.57 -45.60 -19.73
CA ARG A 456 -3.05 -46.21 -20.98
C ARG A 456 -1.64 -46.72 -20.74
N SER A 457 -1.54 -48.03 -20.55
CA SER A 457 -0.31 -48.81 -20.63
C SER A 457 0.16 -48.87 -22.09
N THR A 458 1.34 -48.32 -22.39
CA THR A 458 2.11 -48.64 -23.60
C THR A 458 3.35 -49.42 -23.19
N ARG A 459 3.34 -50.71 -23.51
CA ARG A 459 4.49 -51.62 -23.53
C ARG A 459 4.50 -52.31 -24.88
N VAL A 460 5.39 -51.86 -25.78
CA VAL A 460 5.91 -52.55 -26.97
C VAL A 460 7.28 -51.88 -27.15
N GLY A 461 8.44 -52.52 -27.15
CA GLY A 461 8.84 -53.78 -27.75
C GLY A 461 10.05 -53.45 -28.62
N ASN A 462 11.22 -53.97 -28.24
CA ASN A 462 12.55 -53.91 -28.86
C ASN A 462 12.58 -54.29 -30.37
N PRO A 463 13.67 -54.03 -31.12
CA PRO A 463 15.03 -54.58 -30.88
C PRO A 463 15.98 -53.72 -30.04
#